data_AF-A0A813VBH7-F1
#
_entry.id   AF-A0A813VBH7-F1
#
_cell.length_a   1.000
_cell.length_b   1.000
_cell.length_c   1.000
_cell.angle_alpha   90.00
_cell.angle_beta   90.00
_cell.angle_gamma   90.00
#
_symmetry.space_group_name_H-M   'P 1'
#
loop_
_entity.id
_entity.type
_entity.pdbx_description
1 polymer ?
#
loop_
_entity_poly.entity_id
_entity_poly.type
_entity_poly.pdbx_seq_one_letter_code
_entity_poly.pdbx_strand_id
1 'polypeptide(L)'
;MESVFNYYVKATTAFKLKNYNDVIENYTKYLKSKLNIAKPTMMTILMDQSGSFFSVRRYDEAILGFDELIELGYNLQENETLFYIYHQASIQSKIDKALDGLREIKLKYT
;
A
#
# COMPACT_ATOMS: atom_id res chain seq x y z
N MET A 1 -14.69 22.70 -5.07
CA MET A 1 -13.66 21.64 -5.03
C MET A 1 -13.41 21.31 -3.58
N GLU A 2 -13.39 20.02 -3.20
CA GLU A 2 -12.92 19.65 -1.85
C GLU A 2 -11.45 20.06 -1.70
N SER A 3 -11.08 20.58 -0.52
CA SER A 3 -9.70 20.93 -0.23
C SER A 3 -8.81 19.69 -0.28
N VAL A 4 -7.61 19.81 -0.83
CA VAL A 4 -6.62 18.71 -0.83
C VAL A 4 -6.38 18.19 0.58
N PHE A 5 -6.30 19.08 1.58
CA PHE A 5 -6.15 18.69 2.99
C PHE A 5 -7.30 17.81 3.50
N ASN A 6 -8.50 17.95 2.94
CA ASN A 6 -9.66 17.12 3.29
C ASN A 6 -9.41 15.65 2.94
N TYR A 7 -8.72 15.37 1.82
CA TYR A 7 -8.38 13.99 1.45
C TYR A 7 -7.44 13.34 2.47
N TYR A 8 -6.43 14.06 2.96
CA TYR A 8 -5.55 13.54 4.01
C TYR A 8 -6.32 13.23 5.31
N VAL A 9 -7.19 14.13 5.75
CA VAL A 9 -8.00 13.94 6.97
C VAL A 9 -8.97 12.75 6.81
N LYS A 10 -9.60 12.62 5.64
CA LYS A 10 -10.48 11.47 5.34
C LYS A 10 -9.71 10.16 5.35
N ALA A 11 -8.53 10.11 4.73
CA ALA A 11 -7.71 8.90 4.68
C ALA A 11 -7.26 8.46 6.08
N THR A 12 -6.70 9.37 6.87
CA THR A 12 -6.27 9.07 8.26
C THR A 12 -7.44 8.62 9.15
N THR A 13 -8.62 9.21 8.96
CA THR A 13 -9.84 8.78 9.68
C THR A 13 -10.31 7.41 9.22
N ALA A 14 -10.35 7.16 7.92
CA ALA A 14 -10.69 5.87 7.34
C ALA A 14 -9.75 4.77 7.82
N PHE A 15 -8.45 5.06 7.97
CA PHE A 15 -7.46 4.10 8.46
C PHE A 15 -7.77 3.67 9.89
N LYS A 16 -8.10 4.63 10.78
CA LYS A 16 -8.55 4.33 12.15
C LYS A 16 -9.83 3.50 12.19
N LEU A 17 -10.72 3.70 11.22
CA LEU A 17 -11.96 2.94 11.05
C LEU A 17 -11.76 1.61 10.31
N LYS A 18 -10.54 1.30 9.85
CA LYS A 18 -10.21 0.12 9.04
C LYS A 18 -10.95 0.06 7.70
N ASN A 19 -11.36 1.21 7.16
CA ASN A 19 -11.94 1.36 5.83
C ASN A 19 -10.84 1.48 4.77
N TYR A 20 -10.14 0.38 4.49
CA TYR A 20 -8.90 0.40 3.70
C TYR A 20 -9.06 0.90 2.25
N ASN A 21 -10.20 0.65 1.60
CA ASN A 21 -10.47 1.21 0.27
C ASN A 21 -10.53 2.75 0.30
N ASP A 22 -11.18 3.33 1.31
CA ASP A 22 -11.25 4.78 1.48
C ASP A 22 -9.87 5.38 1.77
N VAL A 23 -9.02 4.66 2.53
CA VAL A 23 -7.62 5.07 2.75
C VAL A 23 -6.88 5.19 1.42
N ILE A 24 -6.93 4.12 0.62
CA ILE A 24 -6.27 4.06 -0.68
C ILE A 24 -6.76 5.18 -1.60
N GLU A 25 -8.09 5.36 -1.72
CA GLU A 25 -8.67 6.37 -2.59
C GLU A 25 -8.27 7.78 -2.18
N ASN A 26 -8.41 8.11 -0.89
CA ASN A 26 -8.17 9.47 -0.41
C ASN A 26 -6.68 9.82 -0.39
N TYR A 27 -5.79 8.92 0.02
CA TYR A 27 -4.34 9.18 -0.11
C TYR A 27 -3.92 9.30 -1.57
N THR A 28 -4.46 8.50 -2.48
CA THR A 28 -4.17 8.65 -3.93
C THR A 28 -4.59 10.02 -4.45
N LYS A 29 -5.78 10.52 -4.06
CA LYS A 29 -6.23 11.87 -4.42
C LYS A 29 -5.33 12.94 -3.79
N TYR A 30 -4.92 12.76 -2.54
CA TYR A 30 -4.00 13.66 -1.86
C TYR A 30 -2.65 13.75 -2.57
N LEU A 31 -2.03 12.61 -2.92
CA LEU A 31 -0.74 12.56 -3.61
C LEU A 31 -0.80 13.15 -5.03
N LYS A 32 -1.93 13.00 -5.73
CA LYS A 32 -2.15 13.61 -7.06
C LYS A 32 -2.19 15.15 -7.05
N SER A 33 -2.37 15.78 -5.89
CA SER A 33 -2.39 17.23 -5.78
C SER A 33 -1.06 17.92 -6.07
N LYS A 34 0.05 17.16 -6.13
CA LYS A 34 1.42 17.66 -6.33
C LYS A 34 1.85 18.72 -5.31
N LEU A 35 1.23 18.73 -4.12
CA LEU A 35 1.73 19.53 -3.00
C LEU A 35 3.12 19.04 -2.59
N ASN A 36 3.94 19.97 -2.08
CA ASN A 36 5.20 19.58 -1.44
C ASN A 36 4.89 18.94 -0.08
N ILE A 37 4.94 17.61 -0.04
CA ILE A 37 4.65 16.83 1.16
C ILE A 37 5.95 16.65 1.93
N ALA A 38 5.96 17.09 3.19
CA ALA A 38 7.10 16.89 4.07
C ALA A 38 7.40 15.40 4.23
N LYS A 39 8.69 15.04 4.22
CA LYS A 39 9.17 13.65 4.33
C LYS A 39 8.47 12.83 5.44
N PRO A 40 8.31 13.33 6.69
CA PRO A 40 7.61 12.57 7.72
C PRO A 40 6.15 12.26 7.37
N THR A 41 5.44 13.20 6.75
CA THR A 41 4.06 13.01 6.29
C THR A 41 3.99 12.00 5.16
N MET A 42 4.94 12.05 4.22
CA MET A 42 5.04 11.06 3.15
C MET A 42 5.23 9.64 3.71
N MET A 43 6.12 9.48 4.69
CA MET A 43 6.32 8.19 5.36
C MET A 43 5.05 7.67 6.02
N THR A 44 4.28 8.50 6.72
CA THR A 44 2.99 8.11 7.30
C THR A 44 2.00 7.66 6.23
N ILE A 45 1.91 8.40 5.12
CA ILE A 45 1.02 8.04 4.00
C ILE A 45 1.41 6.68 3.43
N LEU A 46 2.70 6.47 3.14
CA LEU A 46 3.20 5.20 2.59
C LEU A 46 2.95 4.03 3.55
N MET A 47 3.16 4.20 4.85
CA MET A 47 2.87 3.18 5.85
C MET A 47 1.38 2.77 5.85
N ASP A 48 0.48 3.75 6.02
CA ASP A 48 -0.95 3.50 6.12
C ASP A 48 -1.52 2.93 4.80
N GLN A 49 -1.07 3.48 3.67
CA GLN A 49 -1.56 3.09 2.35
C GLN A 49 -1.06 1.70 1.97
N SER A 50 0.20 1.35 2.25
CA SER A 50 0.76 0.02 1.98
C SER A 50 0.09 -1.06 2.85
N GLY A 51 -0.12 -0.77 4.14
CA GLY A 51 -0.90 -1.65 5.02
C GLY A 51 -2.35 -1.82 4.56
N SER A 52 -2.94 -0.76 4.01
CA SER A 52 -4.29 -0.81 3.43
C SER A 52 -4.34 -1.66 2.15
N PHE A 53 -3.36 -1.52 1.25
CA PHE A 53 -3.22 -2.38 0.07
C PHE A 53 -3.09 -3.86 0.46
N PHE A 54 -2.25 -4.17 1.45
CA PHE A 54 -2.13 -5.53 1.97
C PHE A 54 -3.47 -6.06 2.50
N SER A 55 -4.20 -5.25 3.25
CA SER A 55 -5.49 -5.62 3.84
C SER A 55 -6.56 -5.94 2.80
N VAL A 56 -6.48 -5.32 1.61
CA VAL A 56 -7.37 -5.60 0.46
C VAL A 56 -6.77 -6.57 -0.56
N ARG A 57 -5.71 -7.30 -0.18
CA ARG A 57 -5.02 -8.31 -1.01
C ARG A 57 -4.40 -7.78 -2.30
N ARG A 58 -4.00 -6.51 -2.31
CA ARG A 58 -3.26 -5.86 -3.39
C ARG A 58 -1.77 -5.87 -3.05
N TYR A 59 -1.18 -7.06 -3.13
CA TYR A 59 0.14 -7.32 -2.55
C TYR A 59 1.28 -6.62 -3.30
N ASP A 60 1.21 -6.51 -4.62
CA ASP A 60 2.23 -5.81 -5.41
C ASP A 60 2.28 -4.32 -5.06
N GLU A 61 1.13 -3.68 -4.91
CA GLU A 61 1.05 -2.27 -4.52
C GLU A 61 1.48 -2.05 -3.06
N ALA A 62 1.22 -3.00 -2.17
CA ALA A 62 1.72 -2.95 -0.81
C ALA A 62 3.25 -3.01 -0.77
N ILE A 63 3.86 -3.92 -1.55
CA ILE A 63 5.32 -4.05 -1.65
C ILE A 63 5.93 -2.76 -2.18
N LEU A 64 5.40 -2.20 -3.27
CA LEU A 64 5.90 -0.95 -3.85
C LEU A 64 5.90 0.21 -2.86
N GLY A 65 4.82 0.39 -2.10
CA GLY A 65 4.75 1.47 -1.11
C GLY A 65 5.69 1.26 0.09
N PHE A 66 5.96 0.02 0.47
CA PHE A 66 6.97 -0.29 1.48
C PHE A 66 8.40 -0.10 0.95
N ASP A 67 8.67 -0.43 -0.31
CA ASP A 67 9.96 -0.18 -0.95
C ASP A 67 10.24 1.33 -0.99
N GLU A 68 9.27 2.16 -1.41
CA GLU A 68 9.38 3.63 -1.35
C GLU A 68 9.62 4.13 0.10
N LEU A 69 8.97 3.52 1.09
CA LEU A 69 9.15 3.88 2.50
C LEU A 69 10.59 3.61 2.97
N ILE A 70 11.20 2.49 2.55
CA ILE A 70 12.60 2.14 2.82
C ILE A 70 13.55 3.11 2.11
N GLU A 71 13.26 3.50 0.85
CA GLU A 71 14.05 4.49 0.11
C GLU A 71 14.08 5.86 0.81
N LEU A 72 13.00 6.23 1.51
CA LEU A 72 12.97 7.40 2.37
C LEU A 72 13.79 7.22 3.67
N GLY A 73 14.36 6.05 3.91
CA GLY A 73 15.22 5.74 5.06
C GLY A 73 14.48 5.21 6.28
N TYR A 74 13.26 4.70 6.11
CA TYR A 74 12.58 3.98 7.19
C TYR A 74 13.19 2.58 7.35
N ASN A 75 13.56 2.21 8.58
CA ASN A 75 14.01 0.85 8.86
C ASN A 75 12.81 -0.05 9.22
N LEU A 76 12.31 -0.82 8.26
CA LEU A 76 11.21 -1.77 8.52
C LEU A 76 11.55 -2.79 9.61
N GLN A 77 12.82 -3.20 9.75
CA GLN A 77 13.21 -4.24 10.71
C GLN A 77 13.01 -3.83 12.17
N GLU A 78 12.96 -2.52 12.45
CA GLU A 78 12.66 -1.98 13.78
C GLU A 78 11.16 -1.97 14.09
N ASN A 79 10.31 -2.28 13.11
CA ASN A 79 8.87 -2.38 13.27
C ASN A 79 8.38 -3.78 12.88
N GLU A 80 8.29 -4.66 13.88
CA GLU A 80 7.91 -6.06 13.70
C GLU A 80 6.63 -6.25 12.87
N THR A 81 5.64 -5.38 13.07
CA THR A 81 4.34 -5.47 12.37
C THR A 81 4.51 -5.17 10.88
N LEU A 82 5.17 -4.06 10.54
CA LEU A 82 5.36 -3.68 9.15
C LEU A 82 6.30 -4.64 8.43
N PHE A 83 7.36 -5.08 9.11
CA PHE A 83 8.28 -6.08 8.59
C PHE A 83 7.55 -7.40 8.25
N TYR A 84 6.72 -7.89 9.18
CA TYR A 84 5.88 -9.06 8.94
C TYR A 84 4.95 -8.87 7.73
N ILE A 85 4.24 -7.75 7.66
CA ILE A 85 3.30 -7.46 6.57
C ILE A 85 4.05 -7.41 5.22
N TYR A 86 5.19 -6.74 5.15
CA TYR A 86 6.00 -6.66 3.93
C TYR A 86 6.43 -8.04 3.43
N HIS A 87 6.92 -8.90 4.34
CA HIS A 87 7.31 -10.26 4.00
C HIS A 87 6.12 -11.12 3.57
N GLN A 88 4.99 -11.02 4.26
CA GLN A 88 3.77 -11.73 3.88
C GLN A 88 3.26 -11.28 2.50
N ALA A 89 3.24 -9.98 2.23
CA ALA A 89 2.87 -9.44 0.91
C ALA A 89 3.78 -10.02 -0.18
N SER A 90 5.09 -10.04 0.06
CA SER A 90 6.09 -10.59 -0.86
C SER A 90 5.88 -12.07 -1.16
N ILE A 91 5.44 -12.86 -0.17
CA ILE A 91 5.14 -14.28 -0.37
C ILE A 91 3.85 -14.43 -1.18
N GLN A 92 2.78 -13.72 -0.81
CA GLN A 92 1.49 -13.85 -1.47
C GLN A 92 1.52 -13.39 -2.93
N SER A 93 2.22 -12.28 -3.23
CA SER A 93 2.44 -11.83 -4.61
C SER A 93 3.08 -12.92 -5.48
N LYS A 94 4.06 -13.66 -4.95
CA LYS A 94 4.71 -14.76 -5.68
C LYS A 94 3.78 -15.94 -5.89
N ILE A 95 2.96 -16.26 -4.89
CA ILE A 95 1.95 -17.33 -4.99
C ILE A 95 0.92 -16.97 -6.06
N ASP A 96 0.40 -15.73 -6.06
CA ASP A 96 -0.59 -15.27 -7.03
C ASP A 96 -0.05 -15.38 -8.46
N LYS A 97 1.17 -14.90 -8.70
CA LYS A 97 1.84 -15.00 -10.02
C LYS A 97 2.06 -16.44 -10.45
N ALA A 98 2.43 -17.33 -9.53
CA ALA A 98 2.60 -18.76 -9.84
C ALA A 98 1.26 -19.41 -10.21
N LEU A 99 0.19 -19.08 -9.50
CA LEU A 99 -1.16 -19.58 -9.81
C LEU A 99 -1.67 -19.10 -11.16
N ASP A 100 -1.43 -17.84 -11.50
CA ASP A 100 -1.80 -17.29 -12.81
C ASP A 100 -1.04 -17.97 -13.95
N GLY A 101 0.28 -18.16 -13.80
CA GLY A 101 1.06 -18.92 -14.79
C GLY A 101 0.57 -20.35 -14.99
N LEU A 102 0.17 -21.05 -13.91
CA LEU A 102 -0.41 -22.39 -14.01
C LEU A 102 -1.77 -22.39 -14.75
N ARG A 103 -2.60 -21.36 -14.54
CA ARG A 103 -3.87 -21.21 -15.25
C ARG A 103 -3.66 -20.99 -16.74
N GLU A 104 -2.70 -20.15 -17.12
CA GLU A 104 -2.35 -19.89 -18.51
C GLU A 104 -1.86 -21.16 -19.22
N ILE A 105 -0.99 -21.94 -18.58
CA ILE A 105 -0.54 -23.22 -19.10
C ILE A 105 -1.74 -24.15 -19.31
N LYS A 106 -2.61 -24.30 -18.31
CA LYS A 106 -3.78 -25.18 -18.41
C LYS A 106 -4.67 -24.81 -19.61
N LEU A 107 -4.96 -23.53 -19.79
CA LEU A 107 -5.79 -23.05 -20.91
C LEU A 107 -5.15 -23.29 -22.29
N LYS A 108 -3.83 -23.29 -22.39
CA LYS A 108 -3.11 -23.54 -23.66
C LYS A 108 -3.21 -25.00 -24.14
N TYR A 109 -3.46 -25.93 -23.23
CA TYR A 109 -3.45 -27.38 -23.50
C TYR A 109 -4.81 -28.06 -23.28
N THR A 110 -5.90 -27.29 -23.18
CA THR A 110 -7.30 -27.77 -23.17
C THR A 110 -8.06 -27.20 -24.35
#